data_AF-A0A355IQ49-F1
#
_entry.id   AF-A0A355IQ49-F1
#
_cell.length_a   1.000
_cell.length_b   1.000
_cell.length_c   1.000
_cell.angle_alpha   90.00
_cell.angle_beta   90.00
_cell.angle_gamma   90.00
#
_symmetry.space_group_name_H-M   'P 1'
#
loop_
_entity.id
_entity.type
_entity.pdbx_description
1 polymer ?
#
loop_
_entity_poly.entity_id
_entity_poly.type
_entity_poly.pdbx_seq_one_letter_code
_entity_poly.pdbx_strand_id
1 'polypeptide(L)' 'MQKTGRVVVSVYDVQGRLMRTVAVLKAEAGLRYALPFDVSGLTAGWYVCRLTVDGKQLTTKLMLP' A
#
# COMPACT_ATOMS: atom_id res chain seq x y z
N MET A 1 -6.80 11.64 -22.57
CA MET A 1 -5.94 12.31 -21.57
C MET A 1 -5.81 11.36 -20.38
N GLN A 2 -4.63 10.77 -20.16
CA GLN A 2 -4.42 9.88 -19.01
C GLN A 2 -4.41 10.71 -17.73
N LYS A 3 -5.26 10.39 -16.75
CA LYS A 3 -5.25 11.08 -15.44
C LYS A 3 -4.08 10.55 -14.62
N THR A 4 -3.30 11.44 -14.03
CA THR A 4 -2.27 11.09 -13.04
C THR A 4 -2.76 11.41 -11.64
N GLY A 5 -2.38 10.59 -10.66
CA GLY A 5 -2.73 10.79 -9.25
C GLY A 5 -1.55 10.50 -8.32
N ARG A 6 -1.54 11.13 -7.15
CA ARG A 6 -0.55 10.83 -6.11
C ARG A 6 -0.99 9.58 -5.37
N VAL A 7 -0.12 8.57 -5.37
CA VAL A 7 -0.36 7.27 -4.76
C VAL A 7 0.54 7.08 -3.54
N VAL A 8 -0.05 6.64 -2.43
CA VAL A 8 0.67 6.17 -1.23
C VAL A 8 0.19 4.77 -0.91
N VAL A 9 1.12 3.83 -0.76
CA VAL A 9 0.84 2.45 -0.32
C VAL A 9 1.47 2.24 1.05
N SER A 10 0.65 1.88 2.03
CA SER A 10 1.07 1.70 3.42
C SER A 10 0.56 0.39 3.99
N VAL A 11 1.31 -0.21 4.90
CA VAL A 11 0.98 -1.45 5.61
C VAL A 11 0.85 -1.14 7.10
N TYR A 12 -0.26 -1.59 7.68
CA TYR A 12 -0.62 -1.41 9.08
C TYR A 12 -0.81 -2.77 9.73
N ASP A 13 -0.54 -2.87 11.03
CA ASP A 13 -0.92 -4.05 11.80
C ASP A 13 -2.43 -4.07 12.10
N VAL A 14 -2.90 -5.13 12.75
CA VAL A 14 -4.31 -5.30 13.13
C VAL A 14 -4.83 -4.26 14.12
N GLN A 15 -3.94 -3.57 14.84
CA GLN A 15 -4.29 -2.48 15.75
C GLN A 15 -4.33 -1.13 15.02
N GLY A 16 -4.06 -1.11 13.71
CA GLY A 16 -4.04 0.10 12.89
C GLY A 16 -2.76 0.92 13.05
N ARG A 17 -1.71 0.38 13.67
CA ARG A 17 -0.40 1.05 13.74
C ARG A 17 0.31 0.93 12.40
N LEU A 18 0.87 2.02 11.90
CA LEU A 18 1.62 2.04 10.65
C LEU A 18 2.93 1.27 10.83
N MET A 19 3.10 0.19 10.08
CA MET A 19 4.31 -0.65 10.11
C MET A 19 5.30 -0.26 9.01
N ARG A 20 4.79 0.05 7.82
CA ARG A 20 5.65 0.39 6.67
C ARG A 20 4.92 1.25 5.64
N THR A 21 5.65 2.15 4.99
CA THR A 21 5.21 2.78 3.74
C THR A 21 5.94 2.09 2.59
N VAL A 22 5.20 1.38 1.74
CA VAL A 22 5.72 0.58 0.63
C VAL A 22 6.13 1.48 -0.54
N ALA A 23 5.32 2.49 -0.83
CA ALA A 23 5.62 3.42 -1.91
C ALA A 23 4.93 4.77 -1.76
N VAL A 24 5.57 5.80 -2.31
CA VAL A 24 4.99 7.12 -2.57
C VAL A 24 5.37 7.50 -4.00
N LEU A 25 4.42 7.52 -4.92
CA LEU A 25 4.68 7.79 -6.33
C LEU A 25 3.54 8.60 -7.00
N LYS A 26 3.80 9.08 -8.22
CA LYS A 26 2.75 9.51 -9.15
C LYS A 26 2.49 8.36 -10.11
N ALA A 27 1.22 8.01 -10.31
CA ALA A 27 0.81 6.92 -11.19
C ALA A 27 -0.18 7.41 -12.25
N GLU A 28 -0.09 6.85 -13.45
CA GLU A 28 -1.03 7.05 -14.56
C GLU A 28 -2.18 6.05 -14.45
N ALA A 29 -3.41 6.54 -14.65
CA ALA A 29 -4.59 5.70 -14.67
C ALA A 29 -4.56 4.71 -15.84
N GLY A 30 -4.97 3.47 -15.57
CA GLY A 30 -5.04 2.40 -16.57
C GLY A 30 -3.76 1.57 -16.70
N LEU A 31 -2.65 2.00 -16.09
CA LEU A 31 -1.44 1.19 -16.03
C LEU A 31 -1.40 0.31 -14.79
N ARG A 32 -0.77 -0.86 -14.93
CA ARG A 32 -0.51 -1.79 -13.81
C ARG A 32 0.86 -1.48 -13.22
N TYR A 33 0.89 -1.35 -11.89
CA TYR A 33 2.12 -1.14 -11.13
C TYR A 33 2.40 -2.36 -10.26
N ALA A 34 3.64 -2.83 -10.28
CA ALA A 34 4.16 -3.83 -9.35
C ALA A 34 5.19 -3.15 -8.46
N LEU A 35 4.96 -3.17 -7.15
CA LEU A 35 5.82 -2.51 -6.17
C LEU A 35 6.54 -3.58 -5.34
N PRO A 36 7.88 -3.55 -5.26
CA PRO A 36 8.59 -4.43 -4.36
C PRO A 36 8.18 -4.10 -2.92
N PHE A 37 7.95 -5.13 -2.12
CA PHE A 37 7.60 -4.98 -0.71
C PHE A 37 8.55 -5.81 0.13
N ASP A 38 9.50 -5.14 0.79
CA ASP A 38 10.38 -5.78 1.76
C ASP A 38 9.63 -5.98 3.09
N VAL A 39 9.48 -7.24 3.47
CA VAL A 39 8.80 -7.70 4.68
C VAL A 39 9.76 -7.93 5.85
N SER A 40 11.06 -7.66 5.67
CA SER A 40 12.06 -7.83 6.71
C SER A 40 11.68 -7.09 8.00
N GLY A 41 11.78 -7.80 9.12
CA GLY A 41 11.43 -7.29 10.45
C GLY A 41 9.92 -7.20 10.75
N LEU A 42 9.05 -7.67 9.85
CA LEU A 42 7.63 -7.86 10.13
C LEU A 42 7.39 -9.28 10.64
N THR A 43 6.50 -9.43 11.62
CA THR A 43 6.11 -10.74 12.14
C THR A 43 5.11 -11.42 11.20
N ALA A 44 5.12 -12.75 11.14
CA ALA A 44 4.08 -13.52 10.46
C ALA A 44 2.68 -13.14 10.97
N GLY A 45 1.69 -13.12 10.08
CA GLY A 45 0.30 -12.85 10.42
C GLY A 45 -0.41 -11.81 9.54
N TRP A 46 -1.55 -11.34 10.03
CA TRP A 46 -2.43 -10.45 9.29
C TRP A 46 -2.03 -8.98 9.41
N TYR A 47 -2.08 -8.29 8.27
CA TYR A 47 -1.88 -6.86 8.13
C TYR A 47 -2.98 -6.25 7.26
N VAL A 48 -3.08 -4.93 7.32
CA VAL A 48 -3.92 -4.13 6.42
C VAL A 48 -3.01 -3.37 5.47
N CYS A 49 -3.12 -3.64 4.18
CA CYS A 49 -2.53 -2.82 3.14
C CYS A 49 -3.54 -1.74 2.72
N ARG A 50 -3.12 -0.49 2.74
CA ARG A 50 -3.93 0.68 2.35
C ARG A 50 -3.28 1.36 1.15
N LEU A 51 -4.04 1.43 0.07
CA LEU A 51 -3.78 2.28 -1.08
C LEU A 51 -4.51 3.61 -0.88
N THR A 52 -3.80 4.72 -0.95
CA THR A 52 -4.38 6.06 -0.94
C THR A 52 -4.08 6.75 -2.26
N VAL A 53 -5.11 7.21 -2.96
CA VAL A 53 -5.00 7.98 -4.22
C VAL A 53 -5.78 9.27 -4.07
N ASP A 54 -5.09 10.41 -4.13
CA ASP A 54 -5.68 11.75 -4.00
C ASP A 54 -6.69 11.86 -2.83
N GLY A 55 -6.34 11.28 -1.67
CA GLY A 55 -7.15 11.28 -0.45
C GLY A 55 -8.21 10.17 -0.36
N LYS A 56 -8.52 9.45 -1.44
CA LYS A 56 -9.40 8.27 -1.42
C LYS A 56 -8.63 7.04 -1.01
N GLN A 57 -9.25 6.17 -0.22
CA GLN A 57 -8.60 4.98 0.33
C GLN A 57 -9.27 3.70 -0.15
N LEU A 58 -8.44 2.71 -0.47
CA LEU A 58 -8.82 1.32 -0.64
C LEU A 58 -7.95 0.47 0.29
N THR A 59 -8.58 -0.46 1.01
CA THR A 59 -7.88 -1.35 1.94
C THR A 59 -8.06 -2.79 1.53
N THR A 60 -7.01 -3.60 1.69
CA THR A 60 -7.06 -5.05 1.56
C THR A 60 -6.31 -5.72 2.70
N LYS A 61 -6.67 -6.96 3.01
CA LYS A 61 -5.94 -7.78 3.98
C LYS A 61 -4.72 -8.39 3.31
N LEU A 62 -3.63 -8.46 4.05
CA LEU A 62 -2.38 -9.09 3.65
C LEU A 62 -1.98 -10.10 4.72
N MET A 63 -1.78 -11.36 4.34
CA MET A 63 -1.17 -12.36 5.22
C MET A 63 0.32 -12.45 4.90
N LEU A 64 1.16 -12.29 5.91
CA LEU A 64 2.59 -12.60 5.81
C LEU A 64 2.86 -13.98 6.39
N PRO A 65 3.69 -14.81 5.71
CA PRO A 65 4.07 -16.13 6.19
C PRO A 65 4.99 -16.09 7.42
#